data_AF-A0A8J4RDZ2-F1
#
_entry.id   AF-A0A8J4RDZ2-F1
#
_cell.length_a   1.000
_cell.length_b   1.000
_cell.length_c   1.000
_cell.angle_alpha   90.00
_cell.angle_beta   90.00
_cell.angle_gamma   90.00
#
_symmetry.space_group_name_H-M   'P 1'
#
loop_
_entity.id
_entity.type
_entity.pdbx_description
1 polymer ?
#
loop_
_entity_poly.entity_id
_entity_poly.type
_entity_poly.pdbx_seq_one_letter_code
_entity_poly.pdbx_strand_id
1 'polypeptide(L)'
;MGLKTATIQLLKKAGRPSERLVSHENCRYKTAMEHECVHVHEITEDAGTEEAEANAEYDNALKEAIRGVQNAVTAINEHLEEVRYEIAALETE
;
A
#
# COMPACT_ATOMS: atom_id res chain seq x y z
N MET A 1 4.96 -9.67 -13.00
CA MET A 1 4.66 -9.72 -11.55
C MET A 1 5.55 -8.80 -10.68
N GLY A 2 6.86 -8.70 -10.92
CA GLY A 2 7.79 -7.98 -10.01
C GLY A 2 7.47 -6.51 -9.71
N LEU A 3 6.86 -5.77 -10.66
CA LEU A 3 6.48 -4.36 -10.42
C LEU A 3 5.38 -4.22 -9.37
N LYS A 4 4.36 -5.08 -9.39
CA LYS A 4 3.22 -4.99 -8.45
C LYS A 4 3.61 -5.39 -7.03
N THR A 5 4.45 -6.41 -6.88
CA THR A 5 5.01 -6.79 -5.57
C THR A 5 5.92 -5.70 -5.01
N ALA A 6 6.75 -5.07 -5.84
CA ALA A 6 7.56 -3.92 -5.44
C ALA A 6 6.67 -2.73 -5.01
N THR A 7 5.60 -2.43 -5.75
CA THR A 7 4.63 -1.38 -5.36
C THR A 7 4.00 -1.66 -3.99
N ILE A 8 3.59 -2.90 -3.71
CA ILE A 8 3.06 -3.29 -2.39
C ILE A 8 4.09 -3.03 -1.29
N GLN A 9 5.35 -3.42 -1.50
CA GLN A 9 6.41 -3.23 -0.51
C GLN A 9 6.70 -1.75 -0.25
N LEU A 10 6.74 -0.94 -1.31
CA LEU A 10 6.96 0.50 -1.20
C LEU A 10 5.82 1.18 -0.45
N LEU A 11 4.57 0.85 -0.78
CA LEU A 11 3.39 1.39 -0.09
C LEU A 11 3.40 1.00 1.39
N LYS A 12 3.60 -0.29 1.71
CA LYS A 12 3.67 -0.76 3.10
C LYS A 12 4.79 -0.10 3.89
N LYS A 13 5.95 0.14 3.27
CA LYS A 13 7.06 0.85 3.91
C LYS A 13 6.76 2.33 4.16
N ALA A 14 6.07 2.97 3.22
CA ALA A 14 5.65 4.37 3.36
C ALA A 14 4.54 4.56 4.40
N GLY A 15 3.72 3.53 4.64
CA GLY A 15 2.59 3.59 5.55
C GLY A 15 1.44 4.47 5.03
N ARG A 16 0.29 4.33 5.70
CA ARG A 16 -0.87 5.21 5.45
C ARG A 16 -0.50 6.65 5.80
N PRO A 17 -0.90 7.64 4.99
CA PRO A 17 -0.64 9.05 5.27
C PRO A 17 -0.92 9.46 6.72
N SER A 18 -2.06 9.06 7.29
CA SER A 18 -2.43 9.37 8.68
C SER A 18 -1.60 8.67 9.76
N GLU A 19 -0.88 7.61 9.41
CA GLU A 19 -0.08 6.79 10.33
C GLU A 19 1.42 7.10 10.22
N ARG A 20 1.81 7.97 9.27
CA ARG A 20 3.21 8.33 9.07
C ARG A 20 3.72 9.09 10.28
N LEU A 21 4.90 8.66 10.76
CA LEU A 21 5.59 9.36 11.83
C LEU A 21 5.92 10.79 11.38
N VAL A 22 5.53 11.76 12.20
CA VAL A 22 5.91 13.16 12.02
C VAL A 22 7.29 13.41 12.62
N SER A 23 8.13 14.18 11.92
CA SER A 23 9.44 14.57 12.44
C SER A 23 9.29 15.74 13.40
N HIS A 24 9.70 15.56 14.66
CA HIS A 24 9.68 16.65 15.65
C HIS A 24 10.92 17.55 15.60
N GLU A 25 11.81 17.40 14.61
CA GLU A 25 13.06 18.17 14.49
C GLU A 25 12.84 19.69 14.45
N ASN A 26 11.69 20.14 13.92
CA ASN A 26 11.33 21.54 13.82
C ASN A 26 10.34 22.01 14.90
N CYS A 27 10.04 21.17 15.90
CA CYS A 27 9.15 21.56 16.99
C CYS A 27 9.82 22.62 17.88
N ARG A 28 9.01 23.57 18.39
CA ARG A 28 9.51 24.61 19.30
C ARG A 28 9.44 24.11 20.73
N TYR A 29 10.55 24.19 21.47
CA TYR A 29 10.62 23.76 22.87
C TYR A 29 10.59 24.97 23.80
N LYS A 30 9.63 25.00 24.73
CA LYS A 30 9.55 26.05 25.77
C LYS A 30 10.30 25.60 27.04
N THR A 31 10.22 24.32 27.37
CA THR A 31 10.99 23.66 28.44
C THR A 31 11.36 22.23 28.03
N ALA A 32 12.21 21.54 28.80
CA ALA A 32 12.65 20.17 28.48
C ALA A 32 11.49 19.15 28.41
N MET A 33 10.33 19.44 29.03
CA MET A 33 9.15 18.58 29.03
C MET A 33 7.98 19.14 28.22
N GLU A 34 8.08 20.35 27.67
CA GLU A 34 7.00 21.01 26.93
C GLU A 34 7.48 21.47 25.56
N HIS A 35 6.83 20.94 24.52
CA HIS A 35 7.03 21.40 23.15
C HIS A 35 5.71 21.80 22.52
N GLU A 36 5.78 22.85 21.72
CA GLU A 36 4.72 23.29 20.83
C GLU A 36 4.92 22.53 19.52
N CYS A 37 4.14 21.46 19.36
CA CYS A 37 4.21 20.62 18.18
C CYS A 37 3.64 21.38 16.99
N VAL A 38 4.49 21.67 16.02
CA VAL A 38 4.08 22.30 14.75
C VAL A 38 3.22 21.38 13.88
N HIS A 39 2.94 20.15 14.29
CA HIS A 39 1.98 19.27 13.63
C HIS A 39 0.59 19.33 14.27
N VAL A 40 0.49 19.93 15.47
CA VAL A 40 -0.79 20.13 16.15
C VAL A 40 -1.36 21.46 15.68
N HIS A 41 -2.29 21.37 14.73
CA HIS A 41 -3.08 22.49 14.25
C HIS A 41 -4.57 22.17 14.42
N GLU A 42 -5.43 23.19 14.36
CA GLU A 42 -6.87 22.95 14.24
C GLU A 42 -7.15 22.11 12.99
N ILE A 43 -7.90 21.03 13.17
CA ILE A 43 -8.37 20.21 12.05
C ILE A 43 -9.47 21.01 11.37
N THR A 44 -9.09 21.71 10.31
CA THR A 44 -10.03 22.38 9.41
C THR A 44 -10.67 21.35 8.48
N GLU A 45 -11.85 21.68 7.94
CA GLU A 45 -12.53 20.81 6.97
C GLU A 45 -11.65 20.52 5.75
N ASP A 46 -10.93 21.54 5.25
CA ASP A 46 -10.01 21.41 4.12
C ASP A 46 -8.86 20.44 4.44
N ALA A 47 -8.18 20.63 5.59
CA ALA A 47 -7.06 19.77 5.99
C ALA A 47 -7.51 18.32 6.27
N GLY A 48 -8.68 18.15 6.90
CA GLY A 48 -9.27 16.83 7.15
C GLY A 48 -9.68 16.14 5.86
N THR A 49 -10.18 16.89 4.88
CA THR A 49 -10.55 16.36 3.55
C THR A 49 -9.31 15.93 2.77
N GLU A 50 -8.26 16.76 2.74
CA GLU A 50 -6.99 16.42 2.08
C GLU A 50 -6.38 15.13 2.64
N GLU A 51 -6.37 14.98 3.97
CA GLU A 51 -5.87 13.75 4.61
C GLU A 51 -6.74 12.53 4.28
N ALA A 52 -8.08 12.69 4.27
CA ALA A 52 -9.00 11.63 3.90
C ALA A 52 -8.81 11.16 2.44
N GLU A 53 -8.61 12.10 1.52
CA GLU A 53 -8.32 11.83 0.11
C GLU A 53 -6.98 11.09 -0.04
N ALA A 54 -5.92 11.57 0.62
CA ALA A 54 -4.61 10.92 0.58
C ALA A 54 -4.66 9.47 1.10
N ASN A 55 -5.43 9.22 2.17
CA ASN A 55 -5.65 7.87 2.68
C ASN A 55 -6.43 6.98 1.69
N ALA A 56 -7.46 7.53 1.05
CA ALA A 56 -8.23 6.80 0.04
C ALA A 56 -7.38 6.44 -1.18
N GLU A 57 -6.52 7.34 -1.65
CA GLU A 57 -5.58 7.08 -2.73
C GLU A 57 -4.58 5.98 -2.37
N TYR A 58 -4.01 6.03 -1.16
CA TYR A 58 -3.12 5.00 -0.66
C TYR A 58 -3.80 3.62 -0.66
N ASP A 59 -5.02 3.55 -0.11
CA ASP A 59 -5.78 2.30 -0.02
C ASP A 59 -6.13 1.74 -1.41
N ASN A 60 -6.51 2.62 -2.33
CA ASN A 60 -6.80 2.23 -3.71
C ASN A 60 -5.53 1.70 -4.40
N ALA A 61 -4.41 2.41 -4.31
CA ALA A 61 -3.15 1.97 -4.89
C ALA A 61 -2.70 0.61 -4.34
N LEU A 62 -2.85 0.38 -3.03
CA LEU A 62 -2.52 -0.89 -2.40
C LEU A 62 -3.43 -2.02 -2.88
N LYS A 63 -4.75 -1.79 -2.94
CA LYS A 63 -5.74 -2.75 -3.45
C LYS A 63 -5.46 -3.12 -4.90
N GLU A 64 -5.17 -2.14 -5.76
CA GLU A 64 -4.83 -2.37 -7.16
C GLU A 64 -3.56 -3.21 -7.33
N ALA A 65 -2.54 -2.94 -6.51
CA ALA A 65 -1.31 -3.70 -6.56
C ALA A 65 -1.53 -5.17 -6.13
N ILE A 66 -2.30 -5.40 -5.06
CA ILE A 66 -2.68 -6.73 -4.59
C ILE A 66 -3.50 -7.48 -5.64
N ARG A 67 -4.53 -6.83 -6.19
CA ARG A 67 -5.38 -7.42 -7.25
C ARG A 67 -4.55 -7.83 -8.46
N GLY A 68 -3.59 -6.99 -8.87
CA GLY A 68 -2.69 -7.32 -9.97
C GLY A 68 -1.84 -8.57 -9.72
N VAL A 69 -1.41 -8.81 -8.47
CA VAL A 69 -0.71 -10.05 -8.09
C VAL A 69 -1.67 -11.24 -8.09
N GLN A 70 -2.86 -11.09 -7.52
CA GLN A 70 -3.86 -12.16 -7.47
C GLN A 70 -4.26 -12.62 -8.88
N ASN A 71 -4.56 -11.68 -9.78
CA ASN A 71 -4.90 -11.98 -11.17
C ASN A 71 -3.77 -12.76 -11.88
N ALA A 72 -2.51 -12.37 -11.64
CA ALA A 72 -1.38 -13.08 -12.23
C ALA A 72 -1.22 -14.50 -11.68
N VAL A 73 -1.44 -14.71 -10.38
CA VAL A 73 -1.43 -16.04 -9.76
C VAL A 73 -2.55 -16.90 -10.32
N THR A 74 -3.76 -16.36 -10.47
CA THR A 74 -4.89 -17.07 -11.09
C THR A 74 -4.54 -17.51 -12.51
N ALA A 75 -4.06 -16.59 -13.36
CA ALA A 75 -3.69 -16.92 -14.73
C ALA A 75 -2.58 -17.98 -14.83
N ILE A 76 -1.58 -17.93 -13.93
CA ILE A 76 -0.53 -18.95 -13.86
C ILE A 76 -1.12 -20.31 -13.51
N ASN A 77 -2.01 -20.36 -12.51
CA ASN A 77 -2.62 -21.63 -12.10
C ASN A 77 -3.52 -22.21 -13.20
N GLU A 78 -4.30 -21.37 -13.90
CA GLU A 78 -5.11 -21.79 -15.05
C GLU A 78 -4.23 -22.43 -16.14
N HIS A 79 -3.13 -21.77 -16.52
CA HIS A 79 -2.20 -22.32 -17.50
C HIS A 79 -1.47 -23.60 -17.02
N LEU A 80 -1.16 -23.69 -15.73
CA LEU A 80 -0.58 -24.92 -15.18
C LEU A 80 -1.56 -26.09 -15.27
N GLU A 81 -2.85 -25.87 -15.01
CA GLU A 81 -3.87 -26.91 -15.18
C GLU A 81 -4.02 -27.33 -16.64
N GLU A 82 -4.05 -26.38 -17.59
CA GLU A 82 -4.07 -26.67 -19.03
C GLU A 82 -2.91 -27.61 -19.43
N VAL A 83 -1.68 -27.24 -19.06
CA VAL A 83 -0.49 -28.06 -19.34
C VAL A 83 -0.57 -29.43 -18.69
N ARG A 84 -1.11 -29.54 -17.46
CA ARG A 84 -1.30 -30.84 -16.79
C ARG A 84 -2.26 -31.74 -17.55
N TYR A 85 -3.34 -31.19 -18.09
CA TYR A 85 -4.29 -31.95 -18.91
C TYR A 85 -3.65 -32.40 -20.24
N GLU A 86 -2.87 -31.54 -20.90
CA GLU A 86 -2.16 -31.88 -22.13
C GLU A 86 -1.14 -33.01 -21.92
N ILE A 87 -0.35 -32.95 -20.84
CA ILE A 87 0.59 -34.01 -20.48
C ILE A 87 -0.16 -35.34 -20.25
N ALA A 88 -1.25 -35.32 -19.48
CA ALA A 88 -2.02 -36.51 -19.20
C ALA A 88 -2.61 -37.15 -20.48
N ALA A 89 -3.04 -36.34 -21.45
CA ALA A 89 -3.51 -36.83 -22.74
C ALA A 89 -2.39 -37.55 -23.52
N LEU A 90 -1.20 -36.94 -23.58
CA LEU A 90 -0.04 -37.51 -24.26
C LEU A 90 0.48 -38.80 -23.60
N GLU A 91 0.37 -38.93 -22.28
CA GLU A 91 0.77 -40.16 -21.56
C GLU A 91 -0.19 -41.34 -21.79
N THR A 92 -1.40 -41.08 -22.30
CA THR A 92 -2.41 -42.10 -22.60
C THR A 92 -2.47 -42.54 -24.06
N GLU A 93 -1.70 -41.90 -24.95
CA GLU A 93 -1.46 -42.32 -26.35
C GLU A 93 -0.29 -43.32 -26.46
#